data_AF-A0A920H7B7-F1
#
_entry.id   AF-A0A920H7B7-F1
#
_cell.length_a   1.000
_cell.length_b   1.000
_cell.length_c   1.000
_cell.angle_alpha   90.00
_cell.angle_beta   90.00
_cell.angle_gamma   90.00
#
_symmetry.space_group_name_H-M   'P 1'
#
loop_
_entity.id
_entity.type
_entity.pdbx_description
1 polymer ?
#
loop_
_entity_poly.entity_id
_entity_poly.type
_entity_poly.pdbx_seq_one_letter_code
_entity_poly.pdbx_strand_id
1 'polypeptide(L)' 'MNPKIFVVGSSNIDQFSYASNMPKDGETVFGESYETGFGGKELTKLS' A
#
# COMPACT_ATOMS: atom_id res chain seq x y z
N MET A 1 -26.52 -17.00 3.86
CA MET A 1 -25.29 -16.50 3.23
C MET A 1 -24.19 -17.50 3.59
N ASN A 2 -23.70 -18.30 2.64
CA ASN A 2 -22.71 -19.36 2.91
C ASN A 2 -21.52 -19.11 1.97
N PRO A 3 -20.42 -18.49 2.45
CA PRO A 3 -19.31 -18.11 1.59
C PRO A 3 -18.66 -19.36 0.99
N LYS A 4 -18.46 -19.36 -0.33
CA LYS A 4 -17.84 -20.50 -1.04
C LYS A 4 -16.34 -20.61 -0.80
N ILE A 5 -15.69 -19.49 -0.46
CA ILE A 5 -14.25 -19.38 -0.22
C ILE A 5 -14.05 -18.42 0.95
N PHE A 6 -13.17 -18.79 1.88
CA PHE A 6 -12.73 -17.95 2.99
C PHE A 6 -11.23 -17.74 2.88
N VAL A 7 -10.80 -16.48 2.88
CA VAL A 7 -9.40 -16.10 2.73
C VAL A 7 -8.90 -15.52 4.04
N VAL A 8 -7.83 -16.12 4.56
CA VAL A 8 -7.12 -15.62 5.75
C VAL A 8 -5.81 -15.06 5.28
N GLY A 9 -5.61 -13.76 5.49
CA GLY A 9 -4.42 -13.06 5.09
C GLY A 9 -4.36 -11.66 5.70
N SER A 10 -3.26 -10.97 5.43
CA SER A 10 -3.08 -9.57 5.82
C SER A 10 -3.84 -8.63 4.89
N SER A 11 -4.40 -7.57 5.46
CA SER A 11 -4.91 -6.42 4.73
C SER A 11 -4.08 -5.20 5.12
N ASN A 12 -3.48 -4.54 4.14
CA ASN A 12 -2.62 -3.38 4.38
C ASN A 12 -3.19 -2.13 3.71
N ILE A 13 -2.85 -0.97 4.26
CA ILE A 13 -3.00 0.31 3.58
C ILE A 13 -1.63 0.67 3.06
N ASP A 14 -1.47 0.67 1.74
CA ASP A 14 -0.22 1.05 1.10
C ASP A 14 -0.16 2.58 1.01
N GLN A 15 0.99 3.14 1.36
CA GLN A 15 1.25 4.58 1.37
C GLN A 15 2.28 4.89 0.29
N PHE A 16 1.91 5.71 -0.69
CA PHE A 16 2.75 6.08 -1.81
C PHE A 16 3.15 7.56 -1.68
N SER A 17 4.46 7.80 -1.52
CA SER A 17 5.03 9.15 -1.50
C SER A 17 5.92 9.32 -2.73
N TYR A 18 5.58 10.26 -3.60
CA TYR A 18 6.37 10.57 -4.79
C TYR A 18 7.33 11.70 -4.48
N ALA A 19 8.62 11.51 -4.80
CA ALA A 19 9.66 12.52 -4.63
C ALA A 19 10.58 12.49 -5.85
N SER A 20 11.19 13.63 -6.17
CA SER A 20 12.08 13.75 -7.33
C SER A 20 13.24 12.74 -7.33
N ASN A 21 13.71 12.34 -6.14
CA ASN A 21 14.80 11.41 -5.93
C ASN A 21 14.61 10.63 -4.62
N MET A 22 15.30 9.48 -4.50
CA MET A 22 15.37 8.75 -3.23
C MET A 22 16.19 9.55 -2.20
N PRO A 23 15.70 9.70 -0.95
CA PRO A 23 16.42 10.39 0.10
C PRO A 23 17.69 9.62 0.48
N LYS A 24 18.75 10.35 0.82
CA LYS A 24 19.96 9.77 1.42
C LYS A 24 19.75 9.53 2.91
N ASP A 25 20.62 8.72 3.52
CA ASP A 25 20.57 8.45 4.95
C ASP A 25 20.64 9.75 5.77
N GLY A 26 19.65 9.97 6.62
CA GLY A 26 19.54 11.16 7.48
C GLY A 26 19.03 12.43 6.78
N GLU A 27 18.73 12.37 5.48
CA GLU A 27 18.18 13.48 4.72
C GLU A 27 16.65 13.56 4.89
N THR A 28 16.13 14.78 5.01
CA THR A 28 14.68 15.04 4.97
C THR A 28 14.32 15.64 3.61
N VAL A 29 13.40 15.00 2.89
CA VAL A 29 12.95 15.42 1.56
C VAL A 29 11.45 15.70 1.57
N PHE A 30 11.03 16.78 0.91
CA PHE A 30 9.62 17.04 0.65
C PHE A 30 9.17 16.29 -0.61
N GLY A 31 8.06 15.57 -0.50
CA GLY A 31 7.44 14.88 -1.63
C GLY A 31 6.69 15.86 -2.55
N GLU A 32 6.47 15.43 -3.79
CA GLU A 32 5.69 16.12 -4.81
C GLU A 32 4.20 15.79 -4.68
N SER A 33 3.87 14.53 -4.32
CA SER A 33 2.51 14.07 -4.10
C SER A 33 2.46 12.88 -3.13
N TYR A 34 1.27 12.61 -2.61
CA TYR A 34 0.99 11.52 -1.69
C TYR A 34 -0.35 10.86 -2.03
N GLU A 35 -0.36 9.54 -2.06
CA GLU A 35 -1.53 8.72 -2.35
C GLU A 35 -1.60 7.52 -1.40
N THR A 36 -2.82 7.02 -1.17
CA THR A 36 -3.06 5.80 -0.39
C THR A 36 -3.81 4.79 -1.21
N GLY A 37 -3.44 3.52 -1.11
CA GLY A 37 -4.10 2.42 -1.78
C GLY A 37 -4.40 1.25 -0.84
N PHE A 38 -5.29 0.37 -1.26
CA PHE A 38 -5.51 -0.90 -0.57
C PHE A 38 -4.50 -1.93 -1.06
N GLY A 39 -3.70 -2.43 -0.13
CA GLY A 39 -2.65 -3.41 -0.35
C GLY A 39 -2.94 -4.73 0.33
N GLY A 40 -2.00 -5.66 0.12
CA GLY A 40 -2.14 -7.05 0.55
C GLY A 40 -2.54 -7.93 -0.63
N LYS A 41 -1.62 -8.82 -1.03
CA LYS A 41 -1.77 -9.69 -2.21
C LYS A 41 -3.12 -10.39 -2.27
N GLU A 42 -3.60 -10.82 -1.11
CA GLU A 42 -4.84 -11.57 -0.95
C GLU A 42 -6.08 -10.68 -1.07
N LEU A 43 -6.00 -9.40 -0.64
CA LEU A 43 -7.08 -8.42 -0.75
C LEU A 43 -7.27 -7.95 -2.20
N THR A 44 -6.17 -7.70 -2.92
CA THR A 44 -6.19 -7.25 -4.33
C THR A 44 -6.81 -8.28 -5.28
N LYS A 45 -6.84 -9.57 -4.91
CA LYS A 45 -7.35 -10.65 -5.77
C LYS A 45 -8.83 -10.95 -5.56
N LEU A 46 -9.45 -10.37 -4.54
CA LEU A 46 -10.87 -10.57 -4.19
C LEU A 46 -11.75 -9.37 -4.55
N SER A 47 -11.17 -8.22 -4.91
CA SER A 47 -11.86 -7.00 -5.33
C SER A 47 -12.32 -7.05 -6.78
#